data_AF-A0A9P6V8V1-F1
#
_entry.id   AF-A0A9P6V8V1-F1
#
_cell.length_a   1.000
_cell.length_b   1.000
_cell.length_c   1.000
_cell.angle_alpha   90.00
_cell.angle_beta   90.00
_cell.angle_gamma   90.00
#
_symmetry.space_group_name_H-M   'P 1'
#
loop_
_entity.id
_entity.type
_entity.pdbx_description
1 polymer ?
#
loop_
_entity_poly.entity_id
_entity_poly.type
_entity_poly.pdbx_seq_one_letter_code
_entity_poly.pdbx_strand_id
1 'polypeptide(L)'
;MTTVAQEDSTMDQALHDQEQQQQQLTEAITKPERVFDARQQRINEIRLKFCVRDEFPITKNMIHPDGTLNQDYFRPPKGAKAEVARKWTEKERELLIKGIEKHGIGHFREISEEYLSAWSGNDLRVKSIRLMGRQNLQLYKDWKGTEEDISREFELNKAIGLKYGTWKGGCLVADDDGLVAKAIEEQWPNTAKAAPVGSEDNSGVSTPIDEDIEME
;
A
#
# COMPACT_ATOMS: atom_id res chain seq x y z
N MET A 1 43.31 27.98 -77.28
CA MET A 1 43.85 28.43 -75.98
C MET A 1 42.72 29.17 -75.30
N THR A 2 41.93 28.47 -74.49
CA THR A 2 42.02 28.37 -73.00
C THR A 2 40.98 29.32 -72.38
N THR A 3 40.45 28.97 -71.21
CA THR A 3 39.62 29.78 -70.27
C THR A 3 38.12 29.94 -70.56
N VAL A 4 37.29 28.92 -70.23
CA VAL A 4 35.89 29.15 -69.81
C VAL A 4 35.41 28.19 -68.69
N ALA A 5 36.10 27.07 -68.41
CA ALA A 5 35.50 25.98 -67.63
C ALA A 5 35.88 25.90 -66.13
N GLN A 6 36.40 26.95 -65.49
CA GLN A 6 36.90 26.86 -64.10
C GLN A 6 36.23 27.79 -63.07
N GLU A 7 35.34 28.70 -63.47
CA GLU A 7 34.71 29.64 -62.52
C GLU A 7 33.35 29.16 -61.98
N ASP A 8 32.62 28.30 -62.71
CA ASP A 8 31.30 27.80 -62.27
C ASP A 8 31.37 26.77 -61.13
N SER A 9 32.46 26.01 -61.01
CA SER A 9 32.56 24.93 -60.03
C SER A 9 32.87 25.41 -58.61
N THR A 10 33.39 26.64 -58.44
CA THR A 10 33.83 27.14 -57.13
C THR A 10 32.70 27.84 -56.38
N MET A 11 31.71 28.37 -57.10
CA MET A 11 30.60 29.12 -56.51
C MET A 11 29.52 28.17 -55.94
N ASP A 12 29.24 27.05 -56.62
CA ASP A 12 28.31 26.02 -56.13
C ASP A 12 28.82 25.30 -54.86
N GLN A 13 30.14 25.12 -54.75
CA GLN A 13 30.74 24.44 -53.60
C GLN A 13 30.75 25.34 -52.35
N ALA A 14 30.92 26.65 -52.52
CA ALA A 14 30.84 27.63 -51.43
C ALA A 14 29.40 27.83 -50.91
N LEU A 15 28.39 27.72 -51.79
CA LEU A 15 26.98 27.76 -51.41
C LEU A 15 26.55 26.50 -50.64
N HIS A 16 27.04 25.33 -51.04
CA HIS A 16 26.76 24.07 -50.34
C HIS A 16 27.38 24.02 -48.94
N ASP A 17 28.61 24.53 -48.77
CA ASP A 17 29.27 24.59 -47.46
C ASP A 17 28.62 25.63 -46.53
N GLN A 18 28.10 26.73 -47.08
CA GLN A 18 27.31 27.71 -46.31
C GLN A 18 25.94 27.15 -45.88
N GLU A 19 25.24 26.42 -46.77
CA GLU A 19 23.97 25.78 -46.43
C GLU A 19 24.15 24.65 -45.40
N GLN A 20 25.24 23.88 -45.48
CA GLN A 20 25.55 22.85 -44.48
C GLN A 20 25.94 23.45 -43.13
N GLN A 21 26.68 24.57 -43.10
CA GLN A 21 26.97 25.28 -41.85
C GLN A 21 25.72 25.96 -41.26
N GLN A 22 24.83 26.52 -42.09
CA GLN A 22 23.56 27.07 -41.62
C GLN A 22 22.61 25.98 -41.12
N GLN A 23 22.53 24.83 -41.80
CA GLN A 23 21.71 23.68 -41.36
C GLN A 23 22.22 23.08 -40.05
N GLN A 24 23.54 22.94 -39.86
CA GLN A 24 24.13 22.49 -38.58
C GLN A 24 23.92 23.49 -37.44
N LEU A 25 23.88 24.79 -37.72
CA LEU A 25 23.56 25.82 -36.71
C LEU A 25 22.05 25.86 -36.36
N THR A 26 21.16 25.52 -37.30
CA THR A 26 19.71 25.47 -37.03
C THR A 26 19.24 24.18 -36.36
N GLU A 27 19.90 23.04 -36.60
CA GLU A 27 19.55 21.77 -35.94
C GLU A 27 19.97 21.72 -34.46
N ALA A 28 20.89 22.59 -34.03
CA ALA A 28 21.30 22.68 -32.63
C ALA A 28 20.29 23.43 -31.72
N ILE A 29 19.27 24.12 -32.28
CA ILE A 29 18.48 25.11 -31.51
C ILE A 29 17.04 24.68 -31.17
N THR A 30 16.50 23.57 -31.68
CA THR A 30 15.11 23.22 -31.37
C THR A 30 14.87 21.73 -31.14
N LYS A 31 15.48 21.19 -30.09
CA LYS A 31 14.77 20.22 -29.24
C LYS A 31 14.10 21.02 -28.13
N PRO A 32 12.83 20.74 -27.77
CA PRO A 32 12.15 21.41 -26.66
C PRO A 32 12.70 20.85 -25.33
N GLU A 33 13.96 21.13 -25.06
CA GLU A 33 14.58 21.03 -23.75
C GLU A 33 14.05 22.21 -22.92
N ARG A 34 13.92 22.06 -21.59
CA ARG A 34 13.61 23.14 -20.61
C ARG A 34 12.16 23.31 -20.08
N VAL A 35 11.40 22.22 -19.94
CA VAL A 35 10.30 22.20 -18.93
C VAL A 35 10.44 21.04 -17.95
N PHE A 36 10.98 19.90 -18.40
CA PHE A 36 11.26 18.75 -17.53
C PHE A 36 12.43 18.98 -16.56
N ASP A 37 13.37 19.85 -16.92
CA ASP A 37 14.63 20.04 -16.18
C ASP A 37 14.42 20.74 -14.83
N ALA A 38 13.69 21.86 -14.79
CA ALA A 38 13.44 22.60 -13.54
C ALA A 38 12.64 21.79 -12.50
N ARG A 39 11.67 20.98 -12.95
CA ARG A 39 10.93 20.08 -12.05
C ARG A 39 11.84 18.97 -11.52
N GLN A 40 12.67 18.39 -12.38
CA GLN A 40 13.58 17.30 -12.00
C GLN A 40 14.67 17.79 -11.04
N GLN A 41 15.22 18.98 -11.27
CA GLN A 41 16.15 19.66 -10.37
C GLN A 41 15.53 19.89 -9.00
N ARG A 42 14.30 20.43 -8.93
CA ARG A 42 13.58 20.59 -7.66
C ARG A 42 13.33 19.27 -6.95
N ILE A 43 13.01 18.20 -7.68
CA ILE A 43 12.86 16.86 -7.11
C ILE A 43 14.19 16.35 -6.52
N ASN A 44 15.30 16.55 -7.23
CA ASN A 44 16.63 16.15 -6.79
C ASN A 44 17.05 16.93 -5.52
N GLU A 45 16.79 18.23 -5.47
CA GLU A 45 17.02 19.06 -4.28
C GLU A 45 16.20 18.58 -3.07
N ILE A 46 14.91 18.28 -3.28
CA ILE A 46 14.04 17.73 -2.23
C ILE A 46 14.60 16.40 -1.72
N ARG A 47 15.08 15.52 -2.60
CA ARG A 47 15.68 14.23 -2.19
C ARG A 47 16.94 14.44 -1.35
N LEU A 48 17.85 15.32 -1.79
CA LEU A 48 19.06 15.62 -1.03
C LEU A 48 18.72 16.19 0.35
N LYS A 49 17.72 17.08 0.42
CA LYS A 49 17.33 17.73 1.68
C LYS A 49 16.60 16.81 2.67
N PHE A 50 15.74 15.91 2.18
CA PHE A 50 14.82 15.17 3.05
C PHE A 50 15.11 13.66 3.13
N CYS A 51 15.73 13.08 2.11
CA CYS A 51 16.02 11.64 2.06
C CYS A 51 17.42 11.31 2.58
N VAL A 52 18.41 12.20 2.42
CA VAL A 52 19.77 12.00 2.95
C VAL A 52 19.86 12.68 4.31
N ARG A 53 20.12 11.90 5.36
CA ARG A 53 20.24 12.40 6.73
C ARG A 53 21.56 11.94 7.35
N ASP A 54 22.26 12.86 8.02
CA ASP A 54 23.56 12.55 8.60
C ASP A 54 23.44 11.58 9.78
N GLU A 55 22.33 11.61 10.52
CA GLU A 55 22.07 10.65 11.59
C GLU A 55 21.85 9.20 11.10
N PHE A 56 21.55 9.00 9.81
CA PHE A 56 21.33 7.67 9.21
C PHE A 56 22.25 7.45 8.00
N PRO A 57 23.50 7.00 8.20
CA PRO A 57 24.47 6.81 7.12
C PRO A 57 23.98 5.91 5.98
N ILE A 58 23.10 4.95 6.28
CA ILE A 58 22.48 4.06 5.29
C ILE A 58 21.68 4.81 4.22
N THR A 59 21.14 6.00 4.53
CA THR A 59 20.37 6.82 3.59
C THR A 59 21.23 7.42 2.48
N LYS A 60 22.54 7.56 2.70
CA LYS A 60 23.51 8.04 1.69
C LYS A 60 23.63 7.09 0.50
N ASN A 61 23.22 5.83 0.66
CA ASN A 61 23.25 4.83 -0.41
C ASN A 61 21.97 4.87 -1.27
N MET A 62 20.92 5.59 -0.84
CA MET A 62 19.61 5.65 -1.52
C MET A 62 19.58 6.68 -2.65
N ILE A 63 20.29 7.80 -2.47
CA ILE A 63 20.32 8.95 -3.37
C ILE A 63 21.78 9.22 -3.75
N HIS A 64 22.07 9.41 -5.02
CA HIS A 64 23.39 9.81 -5.49
C HIS A 64 23.70 11.27 -5.13
N PRO A 65 24.98 11.69 -5.13
CA PRO A 65 25.35 13.08 -4.80
C PRO A 65 24.72 14.15 -5.71
N ASP A 66 24.28 13.79 -6.92
CA ASP A 66 23.58 14.65 -7.88
C ASP A 66 22.05 14.74 -7.62
N GLY A 67 21.57 14.09 -6.55
CA GLY A 67 20.16 14.02 -6.17
C GLY A 67 19.32 13.02 -6.99
N THR A 68 19.96 12.25 -7.88
CA THR A 68 19.28 11.15 -8.60
C THR A 68 19.09 9.92 -7.70
N LEU A 69 18.08 9.11 -8.01
CA LEU A 69 17.73 7.94 -7.21
C LEU A 69 18.65 6.76 -7.56
N ASN A 70 19.27 6.13 -6.55
CA ASN A 70 20.01 4.90 -6.77
C ASN A 70 19.03 3.73 -6.98
N GLN A 71 18.74 3.41 -8.24
CA GLN A 71 17.79 2.33 -8.58
C GLN A 71 18.25 0.96 -8.10
N ASP A 72 19.56 0.71 -8.02
CA ASP A 72 20.10 -0.56 -7.56
C ASP A 72 19.91 -0.77 -6.05
N TYR A 73 19.78 0.31 -5.27
CA TYR A 73 19.42 0.24 -3.85
C TYR A 73 18.02 -0.35 -3.62
N PHE A 74 17.06 -0.04 -4.50
CA PHE A 74 15.66 -0.49 -4.38
C PHE A 74 15.38 -1.80 -5.12
N ARG A 75 16.37 -2.34 -5.83
CA ARG A 75 16.24 -3.66 -6.45
C ARG A 75 16.38 -4.75 -5.38
N PRO A 76 15.53 -5.79 -5.41
CA PRO A 76 15.77 -6.97 -4.60
C PRO A 76 17.20 -7.49 -4.80
N PRO A 77 17.87 -7.97 -3.73
CA PRO A 77 19.21 -8.52 -3.85
C PRO A 77 19.30 -9.56 -4.96
N LYS A 78 20.41 -9.57 -5.72
CA LYS A 78 20.63 -10.57 -6.78
C LYS A 78 20.56 -11.97 -6.16
N GLY A 79 19.54 -12.75 -6.52
CA GLY A 79 19.28 -14.08 -5.96
C GLY A 79 18.18 -14.15 -4.89
N ALA A 80 17.55 -13.02 -4.54
CA ALA A 80 16.31 -13.03 -3.78
C ALA A 80 15.25 -13.81 -4.57
N LYS A 81 14.89 -14.99 -4.09
CA LYS A 81 13.78 -15.76 -4.66
C LYS A 81 12.54 -14.91 -4.45
N ALA A 82 11.84 -14.56 -5.53
CA ALA A 82 10.52 -13.97 -5.41
C ALA A 82 9.68 -14.95 -4.61
N GLU A 83 9.25 -14.55 -3.40
CA GLU A 83 8.32 -15.38 -2.65
C GLU A 83 7.07 -15.52 -3.50
N VAL A 84 6.71 -16.77 -3.82
CA VAL A 84 5.50 -17.05 -4.59
C VAL A 84 4.34 -16.60 -3.72
N ALA A 85 3.79 -15.43 -4.01
CA ALA A 85 2.67 -14.87 -3.27
C ALA A 85 1.55 -15.91 -3.20
N ARG A 86 1.25 -16.38 -1.99
CA ARG A 86 0.23 -17.40 -1.77
C ARG A 86 -1.12 -16.85 -2.25
N LYS A 87 -1.81 -17.62 -3.08
CA LYS A 87 -3.12 -17.26 -3.60
C LYS A 87 -4.19 -17.74 -2.62
N TRP A 88 -5.21 -16.91 -2.42
CA TRP A 88 -6.41 -17.29 -1.68
C TRP A 88 -7.36 -17.99 -2.65
N THR A 89 -7.71 -19.25 -2.38
CA THR A 89 -8.58 -20.09 -3.20
C THR A 89 -9.87 -20.45 -2.47
N GLU A 90 -10.76 -21.15 -3.16
CA GLU A 90 -12.02 -21.62 -2.57
C GLU A 90 -11.79 -22.59 -1.41
N LYS A 91 -10.72 -23.39 -1.46
CA LYS A 91 -10.39 -24.32 -0.37
C LYS A 91 -10.08 -23.57 0.93
N GLU A 92 -9.32 -22.48 0.86
CA GLU A 92 -9.06 -21.67 2.05
C GLU A 92 -10.32 -20.93 2.53
N ARG A 93 -11.20 -20.54 1.61
CA ARG A 93 -12.51 -19.96 1.97
C ARG A 93 -13.38 -20.96 2.75
N GLU A 94 -13.51 -22.19 2.26
CA GLU A 94 -14.27 -23.25 2.95
C GLU A 94 -13.67 -23.58 4.33
N LEU A 95 -12.34 -23.64 4.43
CA LEU A 95 -11.64 -23.87 5.71
C LEU A 95 -11.86 -22.72 6.70
N LEU A 96 -11.88 -21.47 6.21
CA LEU A 96 -12.20 -20.32 7.05
C LEU A 96 -13.64 -20.38 7.57
N ILE A 97 -14.61 -20.76 6.73
CA ILE A 97 -16.01 -20.93 7.14
C ILE A 97 -16.10 -22.00 8.23
N LYS A 98 -15.47 -23.16 8.05
CA LYS A 98 -15.43 -24.22 9.07
C LYS A 98 -14.79 -23.75 10.38
N GLY A 99 -13.72 -22.96 10.27
CA GLY A 99 -13.08 -22.34 11.43
C GLY A 99 -14.00 -21.38 12.17
N ILE A 100 -14.74 -20.53 11.46
CA ILE A 100 -15.72 -19.60 12.04
C ILE A 100 -16.88 -20.37 12.69
N GLU A 101 -17.39 -21.42 12.04
CA GLU A 101 -18.45 -22.26 12.60
C GLU A 101 -18.01 -22.92 13.92
N LYS A 102 -16.76 -23.39 13.99
CA LYS A 102 -16.23 -24.06 15.19
C LYS A 102 -15.82 -23.10 16.30
N HIS A 103 -14.98 -22.12 15.99
CA HIS A 103 -14.32 -21.25 16.97
C HIS A 103 -15.04 -19.91 17.13
N GLY A 104 -15.60 -19.37 16.05
CA GLY A 104 -16.27 -18.08 16.02
C GLY A 104 -15.38 -16.94 15.52
N ILE A 105 -16.02 -15.82 15.17
CA ILE A 105 -15.32 -14.61 14.73
C ILE A 105 -14.59 -13.97 15.93
N GLY A 106 -13.30 -13.68 15.73
CA GLY A 106 -12.41 -13.16 16.78
C GLY A 106 -11.31 -14.15 17.19
N HIS A 107 -11.55 -15.45 17.05
CA HIS A 107 -10.62 -16.54 17.37
C HIS A 107 -9.74 -16.92 16.17
N PHE A 108 -9.14 -15.92 15.53
CA PHE A 108 -8.39 -16.13 14.29
C PHE A 108 -7.07 -16.89 14.50
N ARG A 109 -6.54 -16.90 15.72
CA ARG A 109 -5.32 -17.65 16.03
C ARG A 109 -5.60 -19.15 16.02
N GLU A 110 -6.69 -19.54 16.67
CA GLU A 110 -7.20 -20.91 16.76
C GLU A 110 -7.58 -21.45 15.37
N ILE A 111 -8.24 -20.62 14.56
CA ILE A 111 -8.58 -20.97 13.18
C ILE A 111 -7.32 -21.15 12.33
N SER A 112 -6.32 -20.27 12.51
CA SER A 112 -5.03 -20.42 11.82
C SER A 112 -4.36 -21.73 12.24
N GLU A 113 -4.20 -21.99 13.52
CA GLU A 113 -3.51 -23.19 14.02
C GLU A 113 -4.17 -24.49 13.54
N GLU A 114 -5.51 -24.56 13.51
CA GLU A 114 -6.22 -25.79 13.15
C GLU A 114 -6.44 -25.98 11.64
N TYR A 115 -6.86 -24.93 10.93
CA TYR A 115 -7.34 -25.05 9.55
C TYR A 115 -6.46 -24.36 8.52
N LEU A 116 -5.76 -23.28 8.91
CA LEU A 116 -5.11 -22.36 7.98
C LEU A 116 -3.73 -21.92 8.52
N SER A 117 -2.88 -22.87 8.89
CA SER A 117 -1.60 -22.61 9.60
C SER A 117 -0.61 -21.78 8.80
N ALA A 118 -0.83 -21.72 7.49
CA ALA A 118 -0.05 -20.94 6.58
C ALA A 118 -0.45 -19.44 6.56
N TRP A 119 -1.63 -19.10 7.08
CA TRP A 119 -2.18 -17.74 7.08
C TRP A 119 -2.14 -17.15 8.49
N SER A 120 -1.70 -15.89 8.60
CA SER A 120 -1.68 -15.24 9.91
C SER A 120 -3.12 -14.94 10.39
N GLY A 121 -3.32 -14.84 11.70
CA GLY A 121 -4.62 -14.44 12.24
C GLY A 121 -5.11 -13.08 11.71
N ASN A 122 -4.18 -12.17 11.38
CA ASN A 122 -4.53 -10.89 10.75
C ASN A 122 -5.02 -11.07 9.31
N ASP A 123 -4.40 -11.96 8.52
CA ASP A 123 -4.89 -12.28 7.18
C ASP A 123 -6.31 -12.84 7.26
N LEU A 124 -6.54 -13.79 8.18
CA LEU A 124 -7.85 -14.39 8.38
C LEU A 124 -8.90 -13.37 8.83
N ARG A 125 -8.52 -12.38 9.65
CA ARG A 125 -9.40 -11.24 9.99
C ARG A 125 -9.80 -10.45 8.76
N VAL A 126 -8.85 -10.11 7.88
CA VAL A 126 -9.12 -9.37 6.64
C VAL A 126 -9.99 -10.20 5.69
N LYS A 127 -9.77 -11.51 5.60
CA LYS A 127 -10.62 -12.41 4.80
C LYS A 127 -12.03 -12.51 5.37
N SER A 128 -12.17 -12.56 6.69
CA SER A 128 -13.46 -12.59 7.38
C SER A 128 -14.25 -11.28 7.18
N ILE A 129 -13.57 -10.13 7.16
CA ILE A 129 -14.18 -8.83 6.81
C ILE A 129 -14.84 -8.88 5.43
N ARG A 130 -14.15 -9.46 4.44
CA ARG A 130 -14.67 -9.63 3.08
C ARG A 130 -15.81 -10.66 3.03
N LEU A 131 -15.67 -11.74 3.77
CA LEU A 131 -16.64 -12.82 3.83
C LEU A 131 -17.97 -12.37 4.45
N MET A 132 -17.92 -11.59 5.54
CA MET A 132 -19.09 -11.03 6.23
C MET A 132 -19.63 -9.76 5.59
N GLY A 133 -18.86 -9.15 4.67
CA GLY A 133 -19.24 -7.89 4.05
C GLY A 133 -19.20 -6.70 5.01
N ARG A 134 -18.36 -6.72 6.06
CA ARG A 134 -18.30 -5.65 7.06
C ARG A 134 -16.88 -5.44 7.59
N GLN A 135 -16.44 -4.18 7.63
CA GLN A 135 -15.10 -3.83 8.09
C GLN A 135 -14.91 -4.03 9.60
N ASN A 136 -15.90 -3.64 10.39
CA ASN A 136 -15.84 -3.79 11.84
C ASN A 136 -16.52 -5.10 12.27
N LEU A 137 -15.71 -6.07 12.71
CA LEU A 137 -16.17 -7.37 13.19
C LEU A 137 -16.44 -7.42 14.71
N GLN A 138 -16.29 -6.32 15.45
CA GLN A 138 -16.44 -6.33 16.92
C GLN A 138 -17.83 -6.81 17.38
N LEU A 139 -18.89 -6.51 16.61
CA LEU A 139 -20.25 -7.00 16.94
C LEU A 139 -20.44 -8.49 16.68
N TYR A 140 -19.52 -9.12 15.94
CA TYR A 140 -19.50 -10.55 15.69
C TYR A 140 -18.52 -11.28 16.62
N LYS A 141 -18.03 -10.65 17.70
CA LYS A 141 -17.15 -11.34 18.64
C LYS A 141 -17.84 -12.60 19.15
N ASP A 142 -17.13 -13.73 19.07
CA ASP A 142 -17.60 -15.06 19.45
C ASP A 142 -18.78 -15.60 18.62
N TRP A 143 -19.23 -14.86 17.60
CA TRP A 143 -20.32 -15.28 16.72
C TRP A 143 -19.88 -16.45 15.85
N LYS A 144 -20.74 -17.47 15.78
CA LYS A 144 -20.59 -18.68 14.97
C LYS A 144 -21.79 -18.79 14.03
N GLY A 145 -21.55 -19.24 12.81
CA GLY A 145 -22.60 -19.46 11.84
C GLY A 145 -22.11 -20.32 10.68
N THR A 146 -23.05 -20.94 9.99
CA THR A 146 -22.77 -21.74 8.79
C THR A 146 -22.56 -20.83 7.56
N GLU A 147 -22.26 -21.42 6.42
CA GLU A 147 -22.13 -20.67 5.16
C GLU A 147 -23.40 -19.87 4.81
N GLU A 148 -24.59 -20.43 5.09
CA GLU A 148 -25.86 -19.77 4.87
C GLU A 148 -26.04 -18.55 5.79
N ASP A 149 -25.64 -18.67 7.05
CA ASP A 149 -25.69 -17.57 8.01
C ASP A 149 -24.75 -16.43 7.57
N ILE A 150 -23.52 -16.77 7.20
CA ILE A 150 -22.52 -15.83 6.69
C ILE A 150 -23.04 -15.12 5.44
N SER A 151 -23.66 -15.85 4.51
CA SER A 151 -24.21 -15.30 3.28
C SER A 151 -25.38 -14.34 3.56
N ARG A 152 -26.24 -14.70 4.52
CA ARG A 152 -27.32 -13.82 4.99
C ARG A 152 -26.77 -12.53 5.60
N GLU A 153 -25.76 -12.64 6.46
CA GLU A 153 -25.08 -11.49 7.05
C GLU A 153 -24.44 -10.58 6.01
N PHE A 154 -23.79 -11.17 5.01
CA PHE A 154 -23.21 -10.43 3.90
C PHE A 154 -24.26 -9.61 3.14
N GLU A 155 -25.38 -10.22 2.76
CA GLU A 155 -26.43 -9.52 2.01
C GLU A 155 -27.14 -8.45 2.86
N LEU A 156 -27.31 -8.67 4.17
CA LEU A 156 -27.84 -7.65 5.08
C LEU A 156 -26.89 -6.45 5.21
N ASN A 157 -25.60 -6.71 5.45
CA ASN A 157 -24.59 -5.66 5.54
C ASN A 157 -24.48 -4.86 4.22
N LYS A 158 -24.61 -5.56 3.09
CA LYS A 158 -24.66 -4.97 1.76
C LYS A 158 -25.89 -4.10 1.56
N ALA A 159 -27.07 -4.55 1.98
CA ALA A 159 -28.29 -3.76 1.88
C ALA A 159 -28.19 -2.45 2.68
N ILE A 160 -27.66 -2.50 3.92
CA ILE A 160 -27.39 -1.30 4.73
C ILE A 160 -26.39 -0.39 3.99
N GLY A 161 -25.28 -0.94 3.52
CA GLY A 161 -24.23 -0.17 2.86
C GLY A 161 -24.70 0.51 1.58
N LEU A 162 -25.58 -0.14 0.81
CA LEU A 162 -26.19 0.45 -0.38
C LEU A 162 -27.22 1.52 -0.02
N LYS A 163 -28.01 1.31 1.05
CA LYS A 163 -29.02 2.28 1.52
C LYS A 163 -28.40 3.60 1.98
N TYR A 164 -27.27 3.55 2.68
CA TYR A 164 -26.60 4.73 3.25
C TYR A 164 -25.35 5.18 2.46
N GLY A 165 -25.03 4.55 1.32
CA GLY A 165 -23.88 4.91 0.50
C GLY A 165 -22.51 4.58 1.13
N THR A 166 -22.47 3.65 2.08
CA THR A 166 -21.28 3.24 2.83
C THR A 166 -20.72 1.87 2.43
N TRP A 167 -21.22 1.27 1.35
CA TRP A 167 -20.65 0.06 0.78
C TRP A 167 -19.37 0.38 -0.02
N LYS A 168 -18.19 0.09 0.55
CA LYS A 168 -16.89 0.42 -0.06
C LYS A 168 -16.00 -0.81 -0.12
N GLY A 169 -15.50 -1.09 -1.33
CA GLY A 169 -14.61 -2.22 -1.59
C GLY A 169 -15.21 -3.60 -1.26
N GLY A 170 -16.55 -3.74 -1.25
CA GLY A 170 -17.21 -5.00 -0.90
C GLY A 170 -17.46 -5.19 0.60
N CYS A 171 -17.40 -4.13 1.40
CA CYS A 171 -17.73 -4.16 2.82
C CYS A 171 -18.52 -2.91 3.25
N LEU A 172 -19.34 -3.08 4.27
CA LEU A 172 -19.98 -2.01 5.02
C LEU A 172 -18.95 -1.27 5.88
N VAL A 173 -18.88 0.04 5.71
CA VAL A 173 -18.03 0.97 6.46
C VAL A 173 -18.92 1.87 7.34
N ALA A 174 -18.38 2.38 8.44
CA ALA A 174 -19.08 3.35 9.27
C ALA A 174 -19.33 4.67 8.51
N ASP A 175 -20.43 5.33 8.83
CA ASP A 175 -20.71 6.71 8.45
C ASP A 175 -20.40 7.67 9.61
N ASP A 176 -20.12 8.92 9.27
CA ASP A 176 -19.87 9.97 10.26
C ASP A 176 -21.18 10.39 10.98
N ASP A 177 -22.34 10.19 10.34
CA ASP A 177 -23.66 10.56 10.84
C ASP A 177 -24.28 9.50 11.79
N GLY A 178 -23.64 8.34 11.96
CA GLY A 178 -24.08 7.25 12.84
C GLY A 178 -25.34 6.49 12.39
N LEU A 179 -25.86 6.73 11.19
CA LEU A 179 -27.03 6.06 10.61
C LEU A 179 -26.77 4.57 10.38
N VAL A 180 -25.55 4.20 10.00
CA VAL A 180 -25.16 2.79 9.83
C VAL A 180 -25.15 2.09 11.18
N ALA A 181 -24.61 2.72 12.22
CA ALA A 181 -24.59 2.15 13.56
C ALA A 181 -26.01 1.89 14.08
N LYS A 182 -26.93 2.85 13.88
CA LYS A 182 -28.33 2.72 14.27
C LYS A 182 -29.06 1.62 13.49
N ALA A 183 -28.86 1.55 12.16
CA ALA A 183 -29.46 0.51 11.33
C ALA A 183 -28.98 -0.89 11.74
N ILE A 184 -27.71 -1.01 12.14
CA ILE A 184 -27.15 -2.26 12.65
C ILE A 184 -27.74 -2.62 14.02
N GLU A 185 -27.91 -1.64 14.92
CA GLU A 185 -28.53 -1.87 16.23
C GLU A 185 -29.99 -2.32 16.10
N GLU A 186 -30.76 -1.72 15.19
CA GLU A 186 -32.13 -2.16 14.88
C GLU A 186 -32.17 -3.59 14.32
N GLN A 187 -31.16 -3.97 13.53
CA GLN A 187 -31.02 -5.33 12.99
C GLN A 187 -30.52 -6.34 14.04
N TRP A 188 -29.72 -5.87 15.01
CA TRP A 188 -29.11 -6.69 16.07
C TRP A 188 -29.48 -6.19 17.47
N PRO A 189 -30.77 -6.17 17.85
CA PRO A 189 -31.22 -5.44 19.04
C PRO A 189 -30.79 -6.05 20.39
N ASN A 190 -29.89 -7.05 20.43
CA ASN A 190 -29.61 -7.77 21.67
C ASN A 190 -28.20 -8.39 21.88
N THR A 191 -27.14 -7.95 21.20
CA THR A 191 -25.75 -8.36 21.55
C THR A 191 -24.95 -7.29 22.30
N ALA A 192 -25.44 -6.06 22.38
CA ALA A 192 -24.77 -4.97 23.12
C ALA A 192 -24.93 -5.03 24.66
N LYS A 193 -25.71 -5.99 25.20
CA LYS A 193 -25.94 -6.13 26.66
C LYS A 193 -25.17 -7.27 27.34
N ALA A 194 -24.21 -7.91 26.66
CA ALA A 194 -23.41 -9.01 27.22
C ALA A 194 -21.91 -8.68 27.40
N ALA A 195 -21.58 -7.42 27.68
CA ALA A 195 -20.33 -7.07 28.33
C ALA A 195 -20.63 -6.09 29.47
N PRO A 196 -20.53 -6.50 30.75
CA PRO A 196 -20.46 -5.51 31.81
C PRO A 196 -19.20 -4.68 31.56
N VAL A 197 -19.39 -3.36 31.55
CA VAL A 197 -18.31 -2.39 31.69
C VAL A 197 -17.67 -2.66 33.05
N GLY A 198 -16.65 -3.53 33.04
CA GLY A 198 -15.72 -3.71 34.15
C GLY A 198 -14.76 -2.55 34.12
N SER A 199 -15.05 -1.54 34.93
CA SER A 199 -14.04 -0.63 35.47
C SER A 199 -13.02 -1.47 36.24
N GLU A 200 -11.83 -1.67 35.67
CA GLU A 200 -10.67 -2.09 36.45
C GLU A 200 -9.63 -0.98 36.38
N ASP A 201 -9.49 -0.32 37.53
CA ASP A 201 -8.40 0.56 37.91
C ASP A 201 -7.06 -0.06 37.51
N ASN A 202 -6.38 0.55 36.55
CA ASN A 202 -4.97 0.30 36.34
C ASN A 202 -4.17 1.22 37.27
N SER A 203 -4.20 0.92 38.57
CA SER A 203 -3.26 1.45 39.55
C SER A 203 -2.43 0.31 40.12
N GLY A 204 -1.13 0.31 39.79
CA GLY A 204 -0.13 -0.44 40.56
C GLY A 204 0.51 -1.63 39.87
N VAL A 205 1.25 -1.40 38.77
CA VAL A 205 2.41 -2.27 38.48
C VAL A 205 3.59 -1.69 39.26
N SER A 206 3.81 -2.28 40.43
CA SER A 206 5.03 -2.13 41.23
C SER A 206 6.16 -2.86 40.49
N THR A 207 7.07 -2.10 39.88
CA THR A 207 8.34 -2.66 39.40
C THR A 207 9.23 -2.99 40.62
N PRO A 208 9.74 -4.23 40.75
CA PRO A 208 10.80 -4.54 41.70
C PRO A 208 12.05 -3.74 41.33
N ILE A 209 12.62 -3.04 42.32
CA ILE A 209 13.92 -2.41 42.24
C ILE A 209 14.93 -3.56 42.37
N ASP A 210 15.64 -3.86 41.29
CA ASP A 210 16.85 -4.68 41.36
C ASP A 210 17.98 -3.81 41.94
N GLU A 211 18.47 -4.23 43.09
CA GLU A 211 19.67 -3.73 43.75
C GLU A 211 20.93 -4.12 42.96
N ASP A 212 21.86 -3.16 42.92
CA ASP A 212 23.32 -3.29 42.79
C ASP A 212 23.95 -3.70 41.46
N ILE A 213 24.73 -2.77 40.87
CA ILE A 213 26.15 -2.93 40.51
C ILE A 213 26.73 -1.51 40.35
N GLU A 214 27.45 -1.05 41.39
CA GLU A 214 28.46 0.00 41.26
C GLU A 214 29.68 -0.63 40.56
N MET A 215 30.13 -0.01 39.46
CA MET A 215 31.47 -0.20 38.91
C MET A 215 32.19 1.14 38.99
N GLU A 216 33.00 1.31 40.05
CA GLU A 216 34.27 2.05 39.99
C GLU A 216 35.44 1.06 40.01
#